data_AF-A0A3C2B4B4-F1
#
_entry.id   AF-A0A3C2B4B4-F1
#
_cell.length_a   1.000
_cell.length_b   1.000
_cell.length_c   1.000
_cell.angle_alpha   90.00
_cell.angle_beta   90.00
_cell.angle_gamma   90.00
#
_symmetry.space_group_name_H-M   'P 1'
#
loop_
_entity.id
_entity.type
_entity.pdbx_description
1 polymer ?
#
loop_
_entity_poly.entity_id
_entity_poly.type
_entity_poly.pdbx_seq_one_letter_code
_entity_poly.pdbx_strand_id
1 'polypeptide(L)'
;MIDDRPRMLRDTYDVVIAGGGPAGLSAALAAREEGAERVLVVDRESEAGGVLLQCIHSGFGLHHYGAELTGPEYAQRALSDAVDHGVDVVTDAFVADVSPERELTVLSPQYGVRSVQAGAVVLAMGARERTAGAIRLPGERPAGVGTAGAAQRLGDLQWLLPGRRGLILGSGGI
;
A
#
# COMPACT_ATOMS: atom_id res chain seq x y z
N MET A 1 -0.20 13.51 7.79
CA MET A 1 -0.39 13.73 6.34
C MET A 1 0.90 14.29 5.80
N ILE A 2 1.60 13.54 4.95
CA ILE A 2 2.70 14.11 4.18
C ILE A 2 2.07 14.99 3.11
N ASP A 3 2.36 16.29 3.19
CA ASP A 3 1.96 17.34 2.26
C ASP A 3 2.95 17.50 1.10
N ASP A 4 4.12 16.87 1.20
CA ASP A 4 5.19 16.92 0.20
C ASP A 4 4.97 15.97 -0.99
N ARG A 5 3.72 15.93 -1.49
CA ARG A 5 3.43 15.25 -2.76
C ARG A 5 4.06 16.07 -3.89
N PRO A 6 4.69 15.44 -4.89
CA PRO A 6 5.21 16.18 -6.04
C PRO A 6 4.07 16.95 -6.71
N ARG A 7 4.23 18.26 -6.90
CA ARG A 7 3.16 19.10 -7.49
C ARG A 7 2.77 18.67 -8.91
N MET A 8 3.69 18.03 -9.63
CA MET A 8 3.44 17.42 -10.94
C MET A 8 4.19 16.09 -11.04
N LEU A 9 3.62 15.13 -11.77
CA LEU A 9 4.31 13.92 -12.19
C LEU A 9 5.24 14.23 -13.37
N ARG A 10 6.46 13.71 -13.33
CA ARG A 10 7.36 13.70 -14.49
C ARG A 10 6.89 12.68 -15.52
N ASP A 11 7.24 12.90 -16.78
CA ASP A 11 6.95 11.95 -17.86
C ASP A 11 7.84 10.69 -17.78
N THR A 12 9.01 10.80 -17.13
CA THR A 12 10.02 9.75 -17.07
C THR A 12 10.57 9.55 -15.65
N TYR A 13 10.72 8.28 -15.26
CA TYR A 13 11.37 7.84 -14.02
C TYR A 13 12.31 6.66 -14.30
N ASP A 14 13.32 6.50 -13.46
CA ASP A 14 14.25 5.37 -13.55
C ASP A 14 13.57 4.11 -13.02
N VAL A 15 12.84 4.23 -11.90
CA VAL A 15 12.06 3.14 -11.30
C VAL A 15 10.68 3.64 -10.90
N VAL A 16 9.63 2.90 -11.29
CA VAL A 16 8.26 3.12 -10.83
C VAL A 16 7.77 1.91 -10.05
N ILE A 17 7.23 2.15 -8.86
CA ILE A 17 6.72 1.13 -7.95
C ILE A 17 5.20 1.27 -7.85
N ALA A 18 4.47 0.20 -8.17
CA ALA A 18 3.03 0.11 -8.00
C ALA A 18 2.69 -0.51 -6.65
N GLY A 19 2.31 0.32 -5.68
CA GLY A 19 1.98 -0.02 -4.30
C GLY A 19 2.91 0.64 -3.30
N GLY A 20 2.37 1.42 -2.37
CA GLY A 20 3.07 2.12 -1.30
C GLY A 20 2.98 1.39 0.04
N GLY A 21 2.84 0.07 0.03
CA GLY A 21 3.02 -0.77 1.23
C GLY A 21 4.49 -0.92 1.64
N PRO A 22 4.79 -1.70 2.70
CA PRO A 22 6.16 -1.89 3.18
C PRO A 22 7.11 -2.40 2.08
N ALA A 23 6.67 -3.36 1.27
CA ALA A 23 7.48 -3.88 0.16
C ALA A 23 7.81 -2.80 -0.87
N GLY A 24 6.85 -1.92 -1.19
CA GLY A 24 7.05 -0.88 -2.19
C GLY A 24 7.93 0.26 -1.69
N LEU A 25 7.73 0.70 -0.44
CA LEU A 25 8.57 1.71 0.20
C LEU A 25 10.02 1.23 0.35
N SER A 26 10.23 -0.02 0.79
CA SER A 26 11.57 -0.60 0.86
C SER A 26 12.21 -0.77 -0.52
N ALA A 27 11.46 -1.15 -1.55
CA ALA A 27 11.97 -1.24 -2.92
C ALA A 27 12.39 0.14 -3.47
N ALA A 28 11.61 1.17 -3.16
CA ALA A 28 11.90 2.54 -3.58
C ALA A 28 13.16 3.09 -2.89
N LEU A 29 13.29 2.87 -1.58
CA LEU A 29 14.49 3.24 -0.83
C LEU A 29 15.74 2.54 -1.38
N ALA A 30 15.67 1.22 -1.56
CA ALA A 30 16.78 0.44 -2.12
C ALA A 30 17.17 0.92 -3.53
N ALA A 31 16.19 1.28 -4.38
CA ALA A 31 16.47 1.83 -5.69
C ALA A 31 17.25 3.15 -5.62
N ARG A 32 16.92 4.03 -4.65
CA ARG A 32 17.66 5.27 -4.41
C ARG A 32 19.08 5.01 -3.92
N GLU A 33 19.25 4.06 -2.99
CA GLU A 33 20.56 3.69 -2.45
C GLU A 33 21.48 3.10 -3.52
N GLU A 34 20.92 2.38 -4.49
CA GLU A 34 21.65 1.82 -5.66
C GLU A 34 21.85 2.85 -6.80
N GLY A 35 21.50 4.12 -6.58
CA GLY A 35 21.84 5.22 -7.47
C GLY A 35 20.76 5.58 -8.51
N ALA A 36 19.53 5.06 -8.42
CA ALA A 36 18.43 5.62 -9.20
C ALA A 36 18.13 7.05 -8.74
N GLU A 37 18.02 8.00 -9.68
CA GLU A 37 17.79 9.40 -9.36
C GLU A 37 16.30 9.73 -9.25
N ARG A 38 15.50 9.17 -10.17
CA ARG A 38 14.06 9.42 -10.27
C ARG A 38 13.30 8.16 -9.92
N VAL A 39 12.79 8.08 -8.70
CA VAL A 39 11.99 6.95 -8.20
C VAL A 39 10.60 7.43 -7.82
N LEU A 40 9.56 6.75 -8.33
CA LEU A 40 8.15 7.04 -8.05
C LEU A 40 7.48 5.86 -7.39
N VAL A 41 6.80 6.08 -6.27
CA VAL A 41 5.85 5.15 -5.66
C VAL A 41 4.44 5.67 -5.91
N VAL A 42 3.58 4.80 -6.43
CA VAL A 42 2.16 5.08 -6.66
C VAL A 42 1.30 4.19 -5.77
N ASP A 43 0.49 4.77 -4.89
CA ASP A 43 -0.51 4.06 -4.09
C ASP A 43 -1.92 4.62 -4.33
N ARG A 44 -2.90 3.72 -4.34
CA ARG A 44 -4.30 4.08 -4.58
C ARG A 44 -5.03 4.55 -3.34
N GLU A 45 -4.58 4.16 -2.15
CA GLU A 45 -5.19 4.59 -0.91
C GLU A 45 -4.75 6.03 -0.61
N SER A 46 -5.43 6.71 0.30
CA SER A 46 -5.15 8.12 0.65
C SER A 46 -3.80 8.33 1.32
N GLU A 47 -3.27 7.27 1.95
CA GLU A 47 -2.02 7.24 2.68
C GLU A 47 -1.20 6.01 2.27
N ALA A 48 0.11 6.19 2.12
CA ALA A 48 1.05 5.09 1.94
C ALA A 48 1.25 4.35 3.26
N GLY A 49 1.54 3.05 3.18
CA GLY A 49 1.70 2.14 4.32
C GLY A 49 1.03 0.79 4.09
N GLY A 50 0.07 0.71 3.17
CA GLY A 50 -0.60 -0.52 2.80
C GLY A 50 -1.29 -1.19 4.00
N VAL A 51 -1.07 -2.49 4.19
CA VAL A 51 -1.70 -3.26 5.28
C VAL A 51 -1.27 -2.80 6.67
N LEU A 52 -0.07 -2.20 6.80
CA LEU A 52 0.45 -1.79 8.10
C LEU A 52 -0.41 -0.73 8.79
N LEU A 53 -1.12 0.10 8.02
CA LEU A 53 -2.05 1.09 8.58
C LEU A 53 -3.22 0.42 9.33
N GLN A 54 -3.51 -0.85 9.04
CA GLN A 54 -4.52 -1.65 9.73
C GLN A 54 -3.94 -2.43 10.92
N CYS A 55 -2.63 -2.41 11.16
CA CYS A 55 -2.01 -3.22 12.20
C CYS A 55 -1.69 -2.36 13.44
N ILE A 56 -2.70 -1.98 14.22
CA ILE A 56 -2.55 -1.06 15.37
C ILE A 56 -1.90 -1.70 16.62
N HIS A 57 -1.41 -2.93 16.53
CA HIS A 57 -0.70 -3.62 17.61
C HIS A 57 0.82 -3.50 17.42
N SER A 58 1.56 -3.66 18.52
CA SER A 58 3.03 -3.72 18.53
C SER A 58 3.57 -5.03 17.92
N GLY A 59 4.88 -5.08 17.67
CA GLY A 59 5.59 -6.26 17.15
C GLY A 59 6.26 -6.04 15.80
N PHE A 60 6.19 -4.83 15.25
CA PHE A 60 6.87 -4.43 14.03
C PHE A 60 8.23 -3.79 14.33
N GLY A 61 9.12 -3.71 13.34
CA GLY A 61 10.33 -2.89 13.41
C GLY A 61 11.52 -3.49 14.17
N LEU A 62 11.36 -4.54 14.98
CA LEU A 62 12.46 -5.08 15.81
C LEU A 62 13.72 -5.43 15.02
N HIS A 63 13.56 -6.13 13.89
CA HIS A 63 14.70 -6.56 13.07
C HIS A 63 15.26 -5.47 12.15
N HIS A 64 14.40 -4.58 11.65
CA HIS A 64 14.79 -3.60 10.64
C HIS A 64 15.24 -2.27 11.26
N TYR A 65 14.56 -1.84 12.32
CA TYR A 65 14.76 -0.56 12.99
C TYR A 65 15.30 -0.66 14.42
N GLY A 66 15.46 -1.87 14.96
CA GLY A 66 15.92 -2.08 16.33
C GLY A 66 14.96 -1.54 17.41
N ALA A 67 13.69 -1.33 17.04
CA ALA A 67 12.67 -0.73 17.90
C ALA A 67 11.37 -1.51 17.76
N GLU A 68 10.63 -1.63 18.86
CA GLU A 68 9.27 -2.19 18.85
C GLU A 68 8.29 -1.10 18.44
N LEU A 69 7.69 -1.27 17.26
CA LEU A 69 6.75 -0.33 16.66
C LEU A 69 5.39 -0.99 16.45
N THR A 70 4.35 -0.17 16.40
CA THR A 70 3.07 -0.53 15.78
C THR A 70 3.18 -0.51 14.25
N GLY A 71 2.19 -1.08 13.56
CA GLY A 71 2.12 -1.05 12.10
C GLY A 71 2.14 0.37 11.53
N PRO A 72 1.26 1.29 11.98
CA PRO A 72 1.27 2.68 11.53
C PRO A 72 2.60 3.40 11.78
N GLU A 73 3.25 3.16 12.92
CA GLU A 73 4.58 3.75 13.20
C GLU A 73 5.66 3.23 12.26
N TYR A 74 5.65 1.92 11.95
CA TYR A 74 6.54 1.36 10.94
C TYR A 74 6.29 1.99 9.57
N ALA A 75 5.02 2.10 9.16
CA ALA A 75 4.64 2.66 7.88
C ALA A 75 5.10 4.12 7.75
N GLN A 76 4.88 4.92 8.79
CA GLN A 76 5.32 6.32 8.82
C GLN A 76 6.85 6.42 8.72
N ARG A 77 7.59 5.57 9.43
CA ARG A 77 9.05 5.57 9.38
C ARG A 77 9.58 5.17 8.00
N ALA A 78 9.05 4.09 7.42
CA ALA A 78 9.44 3.66 6.07
C ALA A 78 9.10 4.70 5.00
N LEU A 79 7.98 5.41 5.18
CA LEU A 79 7.58 6.50 4.29
C LEU A 79 8.51 7.71 4.44
N SER A 80 8.82 8.11 5.68
CA SER A 80 9.78 9.19 5.96
C SER A 80 11.15 8.86 5.36
N ASP A 81 11.66 7.65 5.57
CA ASP A 81 12.95 7.24 5.00
C ASP A 81 12.94 7.34 3.47
N ALA A 82 11.87 6.90 2.79
CA ALA A 82 11.75 7.03 1.34
C ALA A 82 11.73 8.50 0.88
N VAL A 83 10.91 9.34 1.51
CA VAL A 83 10.78 10.78 1.18
C VAL A 83 12.08 11.54 1.45
N ASP A 84 12.76 11.26 2.56
CA ASP A 84 14.03 11.88 2.93
C ASP A 84 15.16 11.48 1.96
N HIS A 85 15.05 10.31 1.34
CA HIS A 85 15.92 9.89 0.23
C HIS A 85 15.44 10.41 -1.14
N GLY A 86 14.45 11.30 -1.17
CA GLY A 86 13.94 11.99 -2.35
C GLY A 86 13.02 11.15 -3.24
N VAL A 87 12.47 10.03 -2.75
CA VAL A 87 11.47 9.25 -3.49
C VAL A 87 10.20 10.08 -3.64
N ASP A 88 9.71 10.19 -4.87
CA ASP A 88 8.39 10.78 -5.12
C ASP A 88 7.31 9.76 -4.71
N VAL A 89 6.49 10.10 -3.72
CA VAL A 89 5.37 9.25 -3.27
C VAL A 89 4.05 9.91 -3.61
N VAL A 90 3.22 9.23 -4.40
CA VAL A 90 1.91 9.71 -4.82
C VAL A 90 0.84 8.74 -4.35
N THR A 91 -0.04 9.24 -3.47
CA THR A 91 -1.23 8.55 -3.01
C THR A 91 -2.47 9.02 -3.77
N ASP A 92 -3.64 8.43 -3.52
CA ASP A 92 -4.86 8.69 -4.29
C ASP A 92 -4.65 8.50 -5.81
N ALA A 93 -3.79 7.55 -6.19
CA ALA A 93 -3.40 7.32 -7.57
C ALA A 93 -3.37 5.82 -7.91
N PHE A 94 -4.00 5.45 -9.02
CA PHE A 94 -4.14 4.07 -9.46
C PHE A 94 -3.28 3.81 -10.69
N VAL A 95 -2.41 2.81 -10.63
CA VAL A 95 -1.76 2.25 -11.83
C VAL A 95 -2.76 1.34 -12.53
N ALA A 96 -3.30 1.80 -13.65
CA ALA A 96 -4.34 1.11 -14.40
C ALA A 96 -3.79 0.07 -15.37
N ASP A 97 -2.62 0.32 -15.95
CA ASP A 97 -1.96 -0.54 -16.93
C ASP A 97 -0.44 -0.37 -16.89
N VAL A 98 0.28 -1.41 -17.29
CA VAL A 98 1.72 -1.41 -17.51
C VAL A 98 2.00 -2.07 -18.86
N SER A 99 2.47 -1.29 -19.83
CA SER A 99 2.78 -1.79 -21.16
C SER A 99 4.05 -2.65 -21.17
N PRO A 100 4.25 -3.50 -22.20
CA PRO A 100 5.52 -4.22 -22.41
C PRO A 100 6.74 -3.29 -22.51
N GLU A 101 6.54 -2.05 -22.96
CA GLU A 101 7.57 -1.02 -23.08
C GLU A 101 7.86 -0.29 -21.74
N ARG A 102 7.21 -0.71 -20.64
CA ARG A 102 7.31 -0.11 -19.29
C ARG A 102 6.74 1.32 -19.22
N GLU A 103 5.71 1.59 -20.00
CA GLU A 103 4.87 2.77 -19.82
C GLU A 103 3.70 2.42 -18.89
N LEU A 104 3.51 3.21 -17.83
CA LEU A 104 2.43 3.02 -16.87
C LEU A 104 1.34 4.05 -17.11
N THR A 105 0.09 3.60 -17.11
CA THR A 105 -1.07 4.50 -17.07
C THR A 105 -1.44 4.76 -15.61
N VAL A 106 -1.25 6.00 -15.14
CA VAL A 106 -1.58 6.45 -13.78
C VAL A 106 -2.84 7.31 -13.80
N LEU A 107 -3.82 6.96 -12.97
CA LEU A 107 -5.08 7.66 -12.80
C LEU A 107 -5.12 8.32 -11.42
N SER A 108 -5.31 9.63 -11.34
CA SER A 108 -5.42 10.34 -10.07
C SER A 108 -6.39 11.52 -10.16
N PRO A 109 -7.13 11.86 -9.09
CA PRO A 109 -7.89 13.10 -9.05
C PRO A 109 -7.00 14.35 -9.22
N GLN A 110 -5.78 14.31 -8.70
CA GLN A 110 -4.86 15.46 -8.71
C GLN A 110 -4.19 15.66 -10.08
N TYR A 111 -3.78 14.57 -10.72
CA TYR A 111 -3.00 14.62 -11.97
C TYR A 111 -3.82 14.25 -13.21
N GLY A 112 -5.06 13.77 -13.05
CA GLY A 112 -5.84 13.20 -14.14
C GLY A 112 -5.28 11.86 -14.62
N VAL A 113 -5.37 11.63 -15.93
CA VAL A 113 -4.73 10.47 -16.59
C VAL A 113 -3.34 10.88 -17.06
N ARG A 114 -2.32 10.10 -16.70
CA ARG A 114 -0.93 10.32 -17.11
C ARG A 114 -0.30 9.02 -17.58
N SER A 115 0.49 9.09 -18.64
CA SER A 115 1.42 8.05 -19.04
C SER A 115 2.78 8.38 -18.45
N VAL A 116 3.39 7.41 -17.76
CA VAL A 116 4.70 7.56 -17.13
C VAL A 116 5.64 6.49 -17.67
N GLN A 117 6.71 6.89 -18.33
CA GLN A 117 7.72 5.97 -18.82
C GLN A 117 8.69 5.60 -17.69
N ALA A 118 8.92 4.31 -17.49
CA ALA A 118 9.84 3.80 -16.49
C ALA A 118 11.05 3.08 -17.12
N GLY A 119 12.21 3.21 -16.50
CA GLY A 119 13.37 2.34 -16.76
C GLY A 119 13.14 0.92 -16.23
N ALA A 120 12.54 0.80 -15.05
CA ALA A 120 12.10 -0.46 -14.46
C ALA A 120 10.78 -0.29 -13.70
N VAL A 121 10.01 -1.38 -13.58
CA VAL A 121 8.74 -1.40 -12.86
C VAL A 121 8.76 -2.46 -11.77
N VAL A 122 8.37 -2.08 -10.55
CA VAL A 122 8.21 -3.00 -9.42
C VAL A 122 6.73 -3.10 -9.07
N LEU A 123 6.17 -4.31 -9.11
CA LEU A 123 4.78 -4.57 -8.74
C LEU A 123 4.70 -5.00 -7.27
N ALA A 124 4.46 -4.05 -6.38
CA ALA A 124 4.36 -4.24 -4.93
C ALA A 124 2.89 -4.10 -4.43
N MET A 125 1.94 -4.61 -5.21
CA MET A 125 0.50 -4.35 -5.05
C MET A 125 -0.19 -5.10 -3.89
N GLY A 126 0.60 -5.86 -3.11
CA GLY A 126 0.12 -6.69 -2.01
C GLY A 126 -0.74 -7.87 -2.47
N ALA A 127 -1.56 -8.38 -1.54
CA ALA A 127 -2.48 -9.49 -1.77
C ALA A 127 -3.88 -9.11 -1.30
N ARG A 128 -4.89 -9.79 -1.83
CA ARG A 128 -6.28 -9.68 -1.36
C ARG A 128 -6.67 -10.95 -0.63
N GLU A 129 -7.37 -10.79 0.47
CA GLU A 129 -8.03 -11.92 1.13
C GLU A 129 -8.98 -12.61 0.16
N ARG A 130 -9.02 -13.95 0.22
CA ARG A 130 -9.96 -14.72 -0.58
C ARG A 130 -11.36 -14.49 -0.04
N THR A 131 -12.25 -14.06 -0.93
CA THR A 131 -13.67 -13.93 -0.59
C THR A 131 -14.29 -15.30 -0.35
N ALA A 132 -15.44 -15.31 0.32
CA ALA A 132 -16.24 -16.53 0.50
C ALA A 132 -16.52 -17.26 -0.83
N GLY A 133 -16.76 -16.51 -1.91
CA GLY A 133 -16.92 -17.07 -3.26
C GLY A 133 -15.65 -17.73 -3.79
N ALA A 134 -14.48 -17.12 -3.55
CA ALA A 134 -13.19 -17.68 -3.94
C ALA A 134 -12.85 -18.98 -3.20
N ILE A 135 -13.34 -19.17 -1.96
CA ILE A 135 -13.19 -20.43 -1.21
C ILE A 135 -14.41 -21.36 -1.30
N ARG A 136 -15.42 -21.00 -2.11
CA ARG A 136 -16.67 -21.77 -2.30
C ARG A 136 -17.37 -22.12 -0.97
N LEU A 137 -17.44 -21.15 -0.05
CA LEU A 137 -18.15 -21.31 1.21
C LEU A 137 -19.66 -21.50 0.95
N PRO A 138 -20.29 -22.61 1.40
CA PRO A 138 -21.71 -22.85 1.20
C PRO A 138 -22.58 -22.00 2.15
N GLY A 139 -23.85 -21.80 1.78
CA GLY A 139 -24.86 -21.12 2.61
C GLY A 139 -25.31 -19.76 2.07
N GLU A 140 -26.24 -19.13 2.79
CA GLU A 140 -26.75 -17.79 2.48
C GLU A 140 -25.76 -16.69 2.92
N ARG A 141 -25.91 -15.49 2.36
CA ARG A 141 -25.03 -14.33 2.61
C ARG A 141 -25.78 -13.22 3.37
N PRO A 142 -26.14 -13.45 4.65
CA PRO A 142 -26.78 -12.41 5.44
C PRO A 142 -25.80 -11.26 5.72
N ALA A 143 -26.34 -10.10 6.07
CA ALA A 143 -25.55 -8.97 6.54
C ALA A 143 -24.68 -9.39 7.73
N GLY A 144 -23.42 -8.95 7.74
CA GLY A 144 -22.44 -9.27 8.79
C GLY A 144 -21.47 -10.41 8.46
N VAL A 145 -21.63 -11.11 7.34
CA VAL A 145 -20.63 -12.07 6.84
C VAL A 145 -19.60 -11.33 5.97
N GLY A 146 -18.35 -11.31 6.41
CA GLY A 146 -17.24 -10.62 5.74
C GLY A 146 -15.90 -11.30 5.98
N THR A 147 -14.84 -10.71 5.44
CA THR A 147 -13.47 -11.20 5.66
C THR A 147 -12.86 -10.58 6.91
N ALA A 148 -11.81 -11.19 7.47
CA ALA A 148 -11.15 -10.70 8.67
C ALA A 148 -10.56 -9.29 8.45
N GLY A 149 -9.89 -9.06 7.32
CA GLY A 149 -9.38 -7.75 6.93
C GLY A 149 -10.48 -6.71 6.72
N ALA A 150 -11.69 -7.09 6.32
CA ALA A 150 -12.81 -6.15 6.26
C ALA A 150 -13.25 -5.71 7.68
N ALA A 151 -13.29 -6.64 8.63
CA ALA A 151 -13.56 -6.32 10.03
C ALA A 151 -12.45 -5.44 10.63
N GLN A 152 -11.19 -5.72 10.30
CA GLN A 152 -10.03 -4.93 10.70
C GLN A 152 -10.07 -3.50 10.14
N ARG A 153 -10.36 -3.33 8.84
CA ARG A 153 -10.53 -2.01 8.23
C ARG A 153 -11.66 -1.21 8.88
N LEU A 154 -12.78 -1.84 9.22
CA LEU A 154 -13.87 -1.17 9.93
C LEU A 154 -13.42 -0.67 11.31
N GLY A 155 -12.77 -1.53 12.10
CA GLY A 155 -12.33 -1.18 13.45
C GLY A 155 -11.20 -0.15 13.45
N ASP A 156 -10.13 -0.42 12.70
CA ASP A 156 -8.85 0.27 12.86
C ASP A 156 -8.74 1.54 12.00
N LEU A 157 -9.41 1.58 10.84
CA LEU A 157 -9.36 2.74 9.95
C LEU A 157 -10.64 3.58 9.98
N GLN A 158 -11.81 2.94 10.13
CA GLN A 158 -13.11 3.64 10.08
C GLN A 158 -13.71 3.89 11.45
N TRP A 159 -13.13 3.34 12.52
CA TRP A 159 -13.63 3.47 13.89
C TRP A 159 -15.07 2.96 14.05
N LEU A 160 -15.43 1.94 13.27
CA LEU A 160 -16.74 1.30 13.26
C LEU A 160 -16.62 -0.10 13.84
N LEU A 161 -17.47 -0.41 14.82
CA LEU A 161 -17.54 -1.76 15.37
C LEU A 161 -18.18 -2.72 14.35
N PRO A 162 -17.49 -3.79 13.89
CA PRO A 162 -18.06 -4.74 12.93
C PRO A 162 -19.30 -5.47 13.46
N GLY A 163 -19.41 -5.61 14.78
CA GLY A 163 -20.54 -6.21 15.48
C GLY A 163 -20.25 -6.41 16.97
N ARG A 164 -21.29 -6.63 17.78
CA ARG A 164 -21.15 -6.88 19.23
C ARG A 164 -20.97 -8.36 19.58
N ARG A 165 -21.27 -9.25 18.63
CA ARG A 165 -21.13 -10.72 18.74
C ARG A 165 -20.60 -11.21 17.41
N GLY A 166 -19.47 -11.90 17.43
CA GLY A 166 -18.80 -12.37 16.22
C GLY A 166 -18.31 -13.81 16.38
N LEU A 167 -18.27 -14.51 15.25
CA LEU A 167 -17.59 -15.79 15.08
C LEU A 167 -16.49 -15.57 14.04
N ILE A 168 -15.24 -15.88 14.40
CA ILE A 168 -14.12 -15.87 13.46
C ILE A 168 -13.85 -17.31 13.04
N LEU A 169 -13.88 -17.58 11.74
CA LEU A 169 -13.56 -18.87 11.15
C LEU A 169 -12.42 -18.69 10.15
N GLY A 170 -11.29 -19.35 10.40
CA GLY A 170 -10.12 -19.29 9.53
C GLY A 170 -9.02 -20.23 10.02
N SER A 171 -8.01 -20.47 9.18
CA SER A 171 -6.90 -21.38 9.46
C SER A 171 -5.82 -20.82 10.39
N GLY A 172 -5.98 -19.59 10.88
CA GLY A 172 -4.97 -18.88 11.67
C GLY A 172 -3.80 -18.37 10.82
N GLY A 173 -3.35 -17.14 11.10
CA GLY A 173 -2.31 -16.44 10.36
C GLY A 173 -2.89 -15.30 9.51
N ILE A 174 -3.07 -14.14 10.12
CA ILE A 174 -3.23 -12.84 9.45
C ILE A 174 -2.25 -11.87 10.10
#